data_AF-A0A839K800-F1
#
_entry.id   AF-A0A839K800-F1
#
_cell.length_a   1.000
_cell.length_b   1.000
_cell.length_c   1.000
_cell.angle_alpha   90.00
_cell.angle_beta   90.00
_cell.angle_gamma   90.00
#
_symmetry.space_group_name_H-M   'P 1'
#
loop_
_entity.id
_entity.type
_entity.pdbx_description
1 polymer ?
#
loop_
_entity_poly.entity_id
_entity_poly.type
_entity_poly.pdbx_seq_one_letter_code
_entity_poly.pdbx_strand_id
1 'polypeptide(L)' 'MAKIRLRLNTPTDVRKTLVRVTNMVANGEMDSKRGNTIISACNSVLSAIRTDEQEKKIAELQQLLDSVAKEKSR' A
#
# COMPACT_ATOMS: atom_id res chain seq x y z
N MET A 1 10.06 19.84 -18.57
CA MET A 1 10.14 19.18 -17.25
C MET A 1 10.19 17.67 -17.45
N ALA A 2 11.07 16.95 -16.75
CA ALA A 2 11.08 15.49 -16.79
C ALA A 2 9.78 14.93 -16.19
N LYS A 3 9.16 13.96 -16.86
CA LYS A 3 7.92 13.31 -16.38
C LYS A 3 8.25 12.43 -15.18
N ILE A 4 7.62 12.69 -14.03
CA ILE A 4 7.79 11.86 -12.84
C ILE A 4 7.06 10.53 -13.07
N ARG A 5 7.79 9.41 -13.00
CA ARG A 5 7.22 8.07 -13.05
C ARG A 5 7.36 7.41 -11.67
N LEU A 6 6.25 7.25 -10.98
CA LEU A 6 6.19 6.61 -9.66
C LEU A 6 6.02 5.10 -9.83
N ARG A 7 6.71 4.32 -8.98
CA ARG A 7 6.48 2.88 -8.84
C ARG A 7 5.85 2.66 -7.47
N LEU A 8 4.64 2.12 -7.44
CA LEU A 8 3.82 2.00 -6.23
C LEU A 8 3.27 0.56 -6.06
N ASN A 9 3.91 -0.43 -6.66
CA ASN A 9 3.37 -1.80 -6.73
C ASN A 9 3.47 -2.57 -5.40
N THR A 10 4.43 -2.21 -4.56
CA THR A 10 4.68 -2.89 -3.27
C THR A 10 4.81 -1.87 -2.16
N PRO A 11 4.60 -2.25 -0.88
CA PRO A 11 4.83 -1.36 0.25
C PRO A 11 6.26 -0.80 0.28
N THR A 12 7.24 -1.57 -0.18
CA THR A 12 8.64 -1.15 -0.27
C THR A 12 8.85 -0.09 -1.35
N ASP A 13 8.22 -0.23 -2.52
CA ASP A 13 8.28 0.77 -3.58
C ASP A 13 7.62 2.09 -3.16
N VAL A 14 6.48 2.00 -2.45
CA VAL A 14 5.81 3.17 -1.89
C VAL A 14 6.70 3.87 -0.86
N ARG A 15 7.32 3.14 0.07
CA ARG A 15 8.26 3.72 1.04
C ARG A 15 9.43 4.44 0.37
N LYS A 16 10.06 3.81 -0.64
CA LYS A 16 11.16 4.43 -1.40
C LYS A 16 10.69 5.71 -2.10
N THR A 17 9.47 5.72 -2.63
CA THR A 17 8.87 6.90 -3.27
C THR A 17 8.62 8.01 -2.27
N LEU A 18 8.05 7.70 -1.10
CA LEU A 18 7.82 8.68 -0.03
C LEU A 18 9.13 9.32 0.43
N VAL A 19 10.17 8.53 0.72
CA VAL A 19 11.50 9.06 1.10
C VAL A 19 12.03 10.04 0.07
N ARG A 20 11.96 9.68 -1.23
CA ARG A 20 12.41 10.58 -2.30
C ARG A 20 11.62 11.88 -2.34
N VAL A 21 10.28 11.80 -2.24
CA VAL A 21 9.39 12.96 -2.27
C VAL A 21 9.64 13.87 -1.08
N THR A 22 9.76 13.31 0.12
CA THR A 22 10.06 14.07 1.34
C THR A 22 11.40 14.81 1.20
N ASN A 23 12.44 14.16 0.68
CA ASN A 23 13.73 14.80 0.45
C ASN A 23 13.64 15.93 -0.59
N MET A 24 12.93 15.73 -1.71
CA MET A 24 12.74 16.78 -2.72
C MET A 24 12.01 17.99 -2.14
N VAL A 25 11.01 17.78 -1.27
CA VAL A 25 10.32 18.88 -0.59
C VAL A 25 11.24 19.58 0.40
N ALA A 26 11.98 18.83 1.22
CA ALA A 26 12.90 19.39 2.22
C ALA A 26 14.03 20.23 1.59
N ASN A 27 14.50 19.82 0.40
CA ASN A 27 15.55 20.53 -0.34
C ASN A 27 15.02 21.67 -1.23
N GLY A 28 13.71 21.92 -1.26
CA GLY A 28 13.12 22.94 -2.13
C GLY A 28 13.06 22.57 -3.63
N GLU A 29 13.36 21.32 -3.98
CA GLU A 29 13.29 20.78 -5.34
C GLU A 29 11.85 20.47 -5.78
N MET A 30 10.92 20.41 -4.83
CA MET A 30 9.49 20.16 -5.05
C MET A 30 8.65 21.03 -4.11
N ASP A 31 7.61 21.68 -4.63
CA ASP A 31 6.67 22.41 -3.78
C ASP A 31 5.83 21.46 -2.91
N SER A 32 5.45 21.96 -1.73
CA SER A 32 4.70 21.20 -0.73
C SER A 32 3.35 20.71 -1.24
N LYS A 33 2.68 21.44 -2.14
CA LYS A 33 1.37 21.03 -2.69
C LYS A 33 1.51 19.80 -3.59
N ARG A 34 2.52 19.77 -4.46
CA ARG A 34 2.85 18.58 -5.27
C ARG A 34 3.31 17.43 -4.39
N GLY A 35 4.17 17.69 -3.41
CA GLY A 35 4.65 16.68 -2.47
C GLY A 35 3.50 16.01 -1.72
N ASN A 36 2.60 16.80 -1.13
CA ASN A 36 1.43 16.31 -0.40
C ASN A 36 0.49 15.49 -1.28
N THR A 37 0.28 15.92 -2.54
CA THR A 37 -0.54 15.16 -3.50
C THR A 37 0.02 13.76 -3.71
N ILE A 38 1.34 13.63 -3.87
CA ILE A 38 1.99 12.33 -4.06
C ILE A 38 1.90 11.50 -2.77
N ILE A 39 2.11 12.10 -1.60
CA ILE A 39 1.99 11.42 -0.31
C ILE A 39 0.57 10.86 -0.11
N SER A 40 -0.47 11.65 -0.43
CA SER A 40 -1.86 11.19 -0.37
C SER A 40 -2.11 10.00 -1.29
N ALA A 41 -1.61 10.04 -2.54
CA ALA A 41 -1.72 8.90 -3.45
C ALA A 41 -1.01 7.65 -2.92
N CYS A 42 0.19 7.80 -2.35
CA CYS A 42 0.93 6.72 -1.69
C CYS A 42 0.13 6.10 -0.53
N ASN A 43 -0.53 6.92 0.28
CA ASN A 43 -1.35 6.44 1.40
C ASN A 43 -2.56 5.64 0.89
N SER A 44 -3.24 6.10 -0.16
CA SER A 44 -4.35 5.35 -0.78
C SER A 44 -3.88 3.99 -1.32
N VAL A 45 -2.70 3.94 -1.95
CA VAL A 45 -2.14 2.68 -2.46
C VAL A 45 -1.76 1.72 -1.33
N LEU A 46 -1.14 2.21 -0.24
CA LEU A 46 -0.84 1.38 0.93
C LEU A 46 -2.10 0.82 1.58
N SER A 47 -3.17 1.61 1.67
CA SER A 47 -4.46 1.13 2.15
C SER A 47 -5.02 0.05 1.26
N ALA A 48 -4.98 0.20 -0.07
CA ALA A 48 -5.44 -0.82 -1.01
C ALA A 48 -4.65 -2.13 -0.86
N ILE A 49 -3.31 -2.07 -0.85
CA ILE A 49 -2.45 -3.25 -0.65
C ILE A 49 -2.79 -3.96 0.66
N ARG A 50 -2.97 -3.20 1.75
CA ARG A 50 -3.33 -3.76 3.05
C ARG A 50 -4.70 -4.43 3.02
N THR A 51 -5.69 -3.83 2.38
CA THR A 51 -7.02 -4.42 2.21
C THR A 51 -6.93 -5.74 1.46
N ASP A 52 -6.23 -5.78 0.33
CA ASP A 52 -6.05 -7.01 -0.46
C ASP A 52 -5.40 -8.14 0.36
N GLU A 53 -4.35 -7.82 1.12
CA GLU A 53 -3.68 -8.77 2.02
C GLU A 53 -4.60 -9.27 3.14
N GLN A 54 -5.46 -8.40 3.67
CA GLN A 54 -6.42 -8.75 4.71
C GLN A 54 -7.55 -9.64 4.15
N GLU A 55 -8.09 -9.33 2.98
CA GLU A 55 -9.12 -10.14 2.31
C GLU A 55 -8.61 -11.56 2.02
N LYS A 56 -7.36 -11.69 1.57
CA LYS A 56 -6.73 -13.00 1.37
C LYS A 56 -6.66 -13.81 2.66
N LYS A 57 -6.23 -13.19 3.77
CA LYS A 57 -6.17 -13.86 5.08
C LYS A 57 -7.56 -14.24 5.60
N ILE A 58 -8.57 -13.40 5.36
CA ILE A 58 -9.96 -13.71 5.73
C ILE A 58 -10.44 -14.93 4.96
N ALA A 59 -10.18 -15.02 3.65
CA ALA A 59 -10.54 -16.18 2.84
C ALA A 59 -9.85 -17.47 3.32
N GLU A 60 -8.54 -17.40 3.64
CA GLU A 60 -7.80 -18.54 4.21
C GLU A 60 -8.39 -18.99 5.56
N LEU A 61 -8.76 -18.04 6.43
CA LEU A 61 -9.39 -18.34 7.72
C LEU A 61 -10.78 -18.96 7.56
N GLN A 62 -11.58 -18.47 6.61
CA GLN A 62 -12.91 -19.04 6.30
C GLN A 62 -12.78 -20.51 5.88
N GLN A 63 -11.83 -20.83 5.00
CA GLN A 63 -11.59 -22.21 4.56
C GLN A 63 -11.17 -23.13 5.71
N LEU A 64 -10.34 -22.63 6.64
CA LEU A 64 -9.93 -23.39 7.82
C LEU A 64 -11.12 -23.65 8.75
N LEU A 65 -11.95 -22.62 9.01
CA LEU A 65 -13.15 -22.75 9.84
C LEU A 65 -14.14 -23.77 9.27
N ASP A 66 -14.37 -23.74 7.96
CA ASP A 66 -15.25 -24.71 7.28
C ASP A 66 -14.73 -26.14 7.42
N SER A 67 -13.42 -26.32 7.34
CA SER A 67 -12.77 -27.62 7.50
C SER A 67 -12.96 -28.17 8.92
N VAL A 68 -12.71 -27.34 9.93
CA VAL A 68 -12.92 -27.69 11.35
C VAL A 68 -14.40 -27.98 11.65
N ALA A 69 -15.32 -27.22 11.07
CA ALA A 69 -16.76 -27.43 11.24
C ALA A 69 -17.22 -28.79 10.65
N LYS A 70 -16.67 -29.17 9.49
CA LYS A 70 -16.93 -30.48 8.86
C LYS A 70 -16.37 -31.65 9.66
N GLU A 71 -15.21 -31.48 10.29
CA GLU A 71 -14.63 -32.52 11.16
C GLU A 71 -15.46 -32.76 12.41
N LYS A 72 -15.98 -31.71 13.05
CA LYS A 72 -16.82 -31.83 14.24
C LYS A 72 -18.20 -32.44 13.99
N SER A 73 -18.66 -32.46 12.74
CA SER A 73 -19.97 -32.99 12.35
C SER A 73 -19.91 -34.44 11.83
N ARG A 74 -18.72 -35.04 11.84
CA ARG A 74 -18.48 -36.49 11.64
C ARG A 74 -18.32 -37.19 12.98
#